data_AF-U6G9E6-F1
#
_entry.id   AF-U6G9E6-F1
#
_cell.length_a   1.000
_cell.length_b   1.000
_cell.length_c   1.000
_cell.angle_alpha   90.00
_cell.angle_beta   90.00
_cell.angle_gamma   90.00
#
_symmetry.space_group_name_H-M   'P 1'
#
loop_
_entity.id
_entity.type
_entity.pdbx_description
1 polymer ?
#
loop_
_entity_poly.entity_id
_entity_poly.type
_entity_poly.pdbx_seq_one_letter_code
_entity_poly.pdbx_strand_id
1 'polypeptide(L)'
;MSTEVLINLTANETLAALMLEEYKDMTSVLMENLKRQQQQQQQQQQGDEDAVPLHIGVTLMLLSNITRHKAAIDAVFSSQLPVPDYHLLPCLLLLHDAPRDPENAYWKEQGLFLLHILRNVTANDEAVEFLLRRRMKTLNKLMDLLRYLPPLCQAPFLLLALRLACREQLHPLLLPVDHNQLQQKVQQQYTQQQQQQQQQGEQQPSPDEDCRLLLALCCFLYPKPDSVERAKARDELAAQDAEEDKQRQQEQQQKEQQQGQEQKQQQQQQTGVTERQRLRFLHPTVDACSYGPAASSKARSLAVECLAALATSPHGRETLRWFGVYEVLRAAFCIETDEAIRDKIEGIVHLLVFSEEELLEQDKQMQKKEIKPLCDLDEDTQDCAQAALASSSSP
;
A
#
# COMPACT_ATOMS: atom_id res chain seq x y z
N MET A 1 -26.43 10.68 -32.13
CA MET A 1 -26.28 11.39 -30.85
C MET A 1 -24.98 12.17 -30.91
N SER A 2 -24.95 13.46 -30.58
CA SER A 2 -23.70 14.24 -30.59
C SER A 2 -22.80 13.83 -29.43
N THR A 3 -21.49 14.00 -29.59
CA THR A 3 -20.49 13.69 -28.57
C THR A 3 -20.74 14.43 -27.26
N GLU A 4 -21.15 15.70 -27.32
CA GLU A 4 -21.48 16.53 -26.15
C GLU A 4 -22.65 15.97 -25.34
N VAL A 5 -23.69 15.48 -26.01
CA VAL A 5 -24.83 14.83 -25.35
C VAL A 5 -24.34 13.58 -24.63
N LEU A 6 -23.52 12.76 -25.28
CA LEU A 6 -22.96 11.55 -24.69
C LEU A 6 -22.09 11.84 -23.45
N ILE A 7 -21.28 12.90 -23.50
CA ILE A 7 -20.46 13.35 -22.37
C ILE A 7 -21.34 13.74 -21.19
N ASN A 8 -22.36 14.56 -21.42
CA ASN A 8 -23.25 15.02 -20.36
C ASN A 8 -24.08 13.88 -19.75
N LEU A 9 -24.57 12.95 -20.59
CA LEU A 9 -25.31 11.79 -20.12
C LEU A 9 -24.44 10.86 -19.29
N THR A 10 -23.21 10.57 -19.74
CA THR A 10 -22.31 9.68 -19.00
C THR A 10 -21.73 10.33 -17.72
N ALA A 11 -21.61 11.65 -17.68
CA ALA A 11 -21.15 12.36 -16.48
C ALA A 11 -22.16 12.33 -15.33
N ASN A 12 -23.45 12.18 -15.63
CA ASN A 12 -24.51 12.04 -14.63
C ASN A 12 -24.72 10.57 -14.26
N GLU A 13 -24.62 10.27 -12.97
CA GLU A 13 -24.69 8.89 -12.46
C GLU A 13 -26.00 8.16 -12.79
N THR A 14 -27.14 8.83 -12.65
CA THR A 14 -28.45 8.23 -12.95
C THR A 14 -28.63 7.99 -14.45
N LEU A 15 -28.22 8.95 -15.28
CA LEU A 15 -28.36 8.83 -16.73
C LEU A 15 -27.38 7.81 -17.30
N ALA A 16 -26.15 7.74 -16.79
CA ALA A 16 -25.18 6.71 -17.17
C ALA A 16 -25.68 5.30 -16.84
N ALA A 17 -26.33 5.12 -15.69
CA ALA A 17 -26.95 3.84 -15.33
C ALA A 17 -28.07 3.46 -16.32
N LEU A 18 -29.01 4.38 -16.61
CA LEU A 18 -30.09 4.15 -17.58
C LEU A 18 -29.53 3.85 -18.97
N MET A 19 -28.47 4.55 -19.40
CA MET A 19 -27.81 4.28 -20.66
C MET A 19 -27.22 2.87 -20.73
N LEU A 20 -26.63 2.36 -19.64
CA LEU A 20 -26.10 1.00 -19.60
C LEU A 20 -27.21 -0.07 -19.60
N GLU A 21 -28.38 0.25 -19.06
CA GLU A 21 -29.55 -0.63 -19.11
C GLU A 21 -30.15 -0.72 -20.52
N GLU A 22 -30.29 0.44 -21.20
CA GLU A 22 -30.83 0.52 -22.56
C GLU A 22 -29.82 0.04 -23.61
N TYR A 23 -28.54 0.37 -23.44
CA TYR A 23 -27.45 0.06 -24.37
C TYR A 23 -26.42 -0.86 -23.72
N LYS A 24 -26.82 -2.10 -23.46
CA LYS A 24 -26.00 -3.12 -22.77
C LYS A 24 -24.61 -3.33 -23.39
N ASP A 25 -24.48 -3.12 -24.70
CA ASP A 25 -23.22 -3.29 -25.43
C ASP A 25 -22.31 -2.05 -25.44
N MET A 26 -22.74 -0.94 -24.82
CA MET A 26 -22.01 0.34 -24.87
C MET A 26 -20.56 0.21 -24.40
N THR A 27 -20.32 -0.52 -23.31
CA THR A 27 -18.97 -0.77 -22.79
C THR A 27 -18.09 -1.47 -23.82
N SER A 28 -18.61 -2.53 -24.45
CA SER A 28 -17.92 -3.31 -25.47
C SER A 28 -17.61 -2.47 -26.71
N VAL A 29 -18.55 -1.63 -27.14
CA VAL A 29 -18.38 -0.70 -28.26
C VAL A 29 -17.27 0.31 -27.97
N LEU A 30 -17.25 0.90 -26.77
CA LEU A 30 -16.22 1.87 -26.39
C LEU A 30 -14.84 1.20 -26.27
N MET A 31 -14.76 -0.01 -25.75
CA MET A 31 -13.50 -0.77 -25.66
C MET A 31 -12.95 -1.16 -27.03
N GLU A 32 -13.82 -1.62 -27.94
CA GLU A 32 -13.41 -1.93 -29.32
C GLU A 32 -13.02 -0.66 -30.09
N ASN A 33 -13.69 0.47 -29.85
CA ASN A 33 -13.30 1.76 -30.42
C ASN A 33 -11.91 2.19 -29.90
N LEU A 34 -11.66 2.09 -28.58
CA LEU A 34 -10.37 2.39 -27.99
C LEU A 34 -9.25 1.57 -28.64
N LYS A 35 -9.47 0.26 -28.79
CA LYS A 35 -8.53 -0.66 -29.43
C LYS A 35 -8.25 -0.28 -30.89
N ARG A 36 -9.27 0.04 -31.68
CA ARG A 36 -9.11 0.48 -33.08
C ARG A 36 -8.32 1.79 -33.18
N GLN A 37 -8.62 2.76 -32.32
CA GLN A 37 -7.90 4.03 -32.28
C GLN A 37 -6.44 3.84 -31.87
N GLN A 38 -6.14 2.94 -30.93
CA GLN A 38 -4.77 2.60 -30.56
C GLN A 38 -4.00 1.96 -31.73
N GLN A 39 -4.61 1.04 -32.48
CA GLN A 39 -3.99 0.43 -33.66
C GLN A 39 -3.72 1.46 -34.76
N GLN A 40 -4.66 2.38 -34.99
CA GLN A 40 -4.47 3.48 -35.94
C GLN A 40 -3.36 4.44 -35.49
N GLN A 41 -3.24 4.72 -34.19
CA GLN A 41 -2.15 5.56 -33.66
C GLN A 41 -0.78 4.95 -33.95
N GLN A 42 -0.64 3.62 -33.81
CA GLN A 42 0.60 2.90 -34.12
C GLN A 42 0.92 2.91 -35.62
N GLN A 43 -0.11 2.88 -36.49
CA GLN A 43 0.05 2.95 -37.94
C GLN A 43 0.40 4.38 -38.41
N GLN A 44 -0.21 5.42 -37.82
CA GLN A 44 0.09 6.82 -38.14
C GLN A 44 1.54 7.20 -37.83
N GLN A 45 2.13 6.62 -36.79
CA GLN A 45 3.57 6.78 -36.50
C GLN A 45 4.48 6.21 -37.62
N GLN A 46 3.93 5.44 -38.55
CA GLN A 46 4.65 4.88 -39.71
C GLN A 46 4.48 5.70 -41.01
N GLY A 47 3.84 6.88 -40.95
CA GLY A 47 3.91 7.89 -42.02
C GLY A 47 2.71 7.96 -42.97
N ASP A 48 1.51 7.62 -42.52
CA ASP A 48 0.28 7.78 -43.33
C ASP A 48 -0.35 9.16 -43.08
N GLU A 49 -0.32 10.04 -44.09
CA GLU A 49 -0.74 11.46 -43.99
C GLU A 49 -2.28 11.65 -44.06
N ASP A 50 -3.04 10.66 -44.51
CA ASP A 50 -4.51 10.75 -44.72
C ASP A 50 -5.34 10.24 -43.53
N ALA A 51 -4.73 10.17 -42.35
CA ALA A 51 -5.32 9.45 -41.24
C ALA A 51 -6.39 10.25 -40.47
N VAL A 52 -7.52 9.60 -40.18
CA VAL A 52 -8.66 10.17 -39.45
C VAL A 52 -8.23 10.67 -38.06
N PRO A 53 -8.70 11.85 -37.60
CA PRO A 53 -8.41 12.35 -36.25
C PRO A 53 -8.82 11.34 -35.17
N LEU A 54 -7.86 10.99 -34.30
CA LEU A 54 -8.08 10.07 -33.19
C LEU A 54 -8.62 10.83 -31.97
N HIS A 55 -9.77 10.39 -31.45
CA HIS A 55 -10.41 10.97 -30.27
C HIS A 55 -10.27 10.08 -29.03
N ILE A 56 -9.05 9.57 -28.78
CA ILE A 56 -8.77 8.63 -27.68
C ILE A 56 -9.21 9.20 -26.33
N GLY A 57 -8.94 10.50 -26.09
CA GLY A 57 -9.34 11.18 -24.85
C GLY A 57 -10.86 11.14 -24.60
N VAL A 58 -11.68 11.28 -25.65
CA VAL A 58 -13.15 11.21 -25.52
C VAL A 58 -13.59 9.79 -25.15
N THR A 59 -13.05 8.78 -25.83
CA THR A 59 -13.37 7.37 -25.53
C THR A 59 -12.98 7.03 -24.08
N LEU A 60 -11.80 7.44 -23.63
CA LEU A 60 -11.32 7.22 -22.26
C LEU A 60 -12.16 7.96 -21.23
N MET A 61 -12.55 9.21 -21.49
CA MET A 61 -13.43 9.97 -20.61
C MET A 61 -14.77 9.25 -20.43
N LEU A 62 -15.41 8.82 -21.52
CA LEU A 62 -16.68 8.09 -21.48
C LEU A 62 -16.53 6.76 -20.71
N LEU A 63 -15.48 5.99 -20.99
CA LEU A 63 -15.16 4.76 -20.27
C LEU A 63 -14.96 5.03 -18.77
N SER A 64 -14.23 6.08 -18.39
CA SER A 64 -13.99 6.45 -16.99
C SER A 64 -15.27 6.83 -16.24
N ASN A 65 -16.27 7.34 -16.97
CA ASN A 65 -17.58 7.67 -16.42
C ASN A 65 -18.43 6.41 -16.25
N ILE A 66 -18.60 5.61 -17.30
CA ILE A 66 -19.50 4.45 -17.24
C ILE A 66 -18.96 3.33 -16.34
N THR A 67 -17.63 3.20 -16.21
CA THR A 67 -17.00 2.19 -15.34
C THR A 67 -17.24 2.42 -13.85
N ARG A 68 -17.87 3.54 -13.45
CA ARG A 68 -18.36 3.72 -12.07
C ARG A 68 -19.52 2.78 -11.73
N HIS A 69 -20.17 2.20 -12.75
CA HIS A 69 -21.32 1.33 -12.59
C HIS A 69 -20.91 -0.14 -12.70
N LYS A 70 -21.48 -0.97 -11.81
CA LYS A 70 -21.22 -2.42 -11.77
C LYS A 70 -21.44 -3.11 -13.12
N ALA A 71 -22.52 -2.79 -13.84
CA ALA A 71 -22.81 -3.38 -15.14
C ALA A 71 -21.69 -3.15 -16.17
N ALA A 72 -21.08 -1.96 -16.18
CA ALA A 72 -19.95 -1.68 -17.05
C ALA A 72 -18.69 -2.39 -16.58
N ILE A 73 -18.42 -2.45 -15.27
CA ILE A 73 -17.28 -3.20 -14.72
C ILE A 73 -17.38 -4.68 -15.12
N ASP A 74 -18.54 -5.29 -14.93
CA ASP A 74 -18.80 -6.69 -15.27
C ASP A 74 -18.66 -6.94 -16.78
N ALA A 75 -19.03 -5.95 -17.62
CA ALA A 75 -18.81 -6.03 -19.08
C ALA A 75 -17.32 -5.90 -19.46
N VAL A 76 -16.54 -5.04 -18.80
CA VAL A 76 -15.07 -4.97 -18.99
C VAL A 76 -14.40 -6.26 -18.52
N PHE A 77 -14.91 -6.87 -17.45
CA PHE A 77 -14.34 -8.04 -16.77
C PHE A 77 -15.16 -9.32 -16.94
N SER A 78 -15.81 -9.50 -18.09
CA SER A 78 -16.64 -10.69 -18.31
C SER A 78 -15.76 -11.95 -18.36
N SER A 79 -15.88 -12.78 -17.33
CA SER A 79 -15.22 -14.09 -17.21
C SER A 79 -15.63 -15.09 -18.31
N GLN A 80 -16.70 -14.78 -19.05
CA GLN A 80 -17.20 -15.58 -20.17
C GLN A 80 -16.39 -15.35 -21.45
N LEU A 81 -15.50 -14.37 -21.49
CA LEU A 81 -14.62 -14.15 -22.64
C LEU A 81 -13.52 -15.22 -22.71
N PRO A 82 -13.15 -15.68 -23.92
CA PRO A 82 -12.09 -16.68 -24.09
C PRO A 82 -10.73 -16.19 -23.57
N VAL A 83 -10.54 -14.87 -23.47
CA VAL A 83 -9.42 -14.23 -22.79
C VAL A 83 -9.99 -13.11 -21.89
N PRO A 84 -10.19 -13.35 -20.58
CA PRO A 84 -10.97 -12.46 -19.70
C PRO A 84 -10.43 -11.03 -19.51
N ASP A 85 -9.21 -10.72 -19.95
CA ASP A 85 -8.63 -9.36 -19.89
C ASP A 85 -8.49 -8.68 -21.24
N TYR A 86 -9.03 -9.26 -22.30
CA TYR A 86 -8.89 -8.73 -23.64
C TYR A 86 -9.36 -7.26 -23.73
N HIS A 87 -10.40 -6.90 -22.97
CA HIS A 87 -10.91 -5.54 -22.95
C HIS A 87 -10.07 -4.57 -22.12
N LEU A 88 -9.40 -5.00 -21.05
CA LEU A 88 -8.55 -4.10 -20.25
C LEU A 88 -7.16 -3.91 -20.87
N LEU A 89 -6.71 -4.84 -21.72
CA LEU A 89 -5.39 -4.81 -22.33
C LEU A 89 -5.06 -3.48 -23.04
N PRO A 90 -5.96 -2.86 -23.84
CA PRO A 90 -5.70 -1.54 -24.42
C PRO A 90 -5.36 -0.46 -23.37
N CYS A 91 -6.10 -0.42 -22.25
CA CYS A 91 -5.83 0.52 -21.16
C CYS A 91 -4.46 0.28 -20.52
N LEU A 92 -4.11 -0.99 -20.27
CA LEU A 92 -2.82 -1.35 -19.69
C LEU A 92 -1.65 -1.01 -20.63
N LEU A 93 -1.81 -1.21 -21.94
CA LEU A 93 -0.80 -0.86 -22.94
C LEU A 93 -0.62 0.65 -23.04
N LEU A 94 -1.71 1.43 -23.05
CA LEU A 94 -1.62 2.90 -23.06
C LEU A 94 -0.89 3.45 -21.83
N LEU A 95 -1.08 2.85 -20.65
CA LEU A 95 -0.32 3.22 -19.45
C LEU A 95 1.13 2.73 -19.49
N HIS A 96 1.38 1.57 -20.08
CA HIS A 96 2.74 1.06 -20.27
C HIS A 96 3.59 2.06 -21.08
N ASP A 97 3.01 2.55 -22.18
CA ASP A 97 3.62 3.48 -23.14
C ASP A 97 3.53 4.96 -22.70
N ALA A 98 2.94 5.24 -21.53
CA ALA A 98 2.74 6.60 -21.05
C ALA A 98 4.07 7.37 -20.90
N PRO A 99 4.09 8.68 -21.19
CA PRO A 99 5.30 9.50 -21.09
C PRO A 99 5.83 9.52 -19.65
N ARG A 100 7.14 9.36 -19.50
CA ARG A 100 7.86 9.40 -18.21
C ARG A 100 8.22 10.83 -17.80
N ASP A 101 7.33 11.77 -18.10
CA ASP A 101 7.44 13.19 -17.80
C ASP A 101 6.13 13.66 -17.14
N PRO A 102 6.15 14.09 -15.86
CA PRO A 102 4.94 14.50 -15.14
C PRO A 102 4.27 15.75 -15.74
N GLU A 103 5.00 16.58 -16.49
CA GLU A 103 4.47 17.80 -17.10
C GLU A 103 3.78 17.55 -18.45
N ASN A 104 3.87 16.33 -18.98
CA ASN A 104 3.27 15.97 -20.25
C ASN A 104 1.74 16.11 -20.22
N ALA A 105 1.16 16.73 -21.24
CA ALA A 105 -0.28 16.96 -21.36
C ALA A 105 -1.11 15.65 -21.30
N TYR A 106 -0.52 14.51 -21.66
CA TYR A 106 -1.12 13.18 -21.52
C TYR A 106 -1.70 12.96 -20.12
N TRP A 107 -0.99 13.37 -19.06
CA TRP A 107 -1.43 13.12 -17.68
C TRP A 107 -2.60 13.98 -17.25
N LYS A 108 -2.83 15.13 -17.90
CA LYS A 108 -3.96 16.02 -17.61
C LYS A 108 -5.29 15.47 -18.17
N GLU A 109 -5.22 14.54 -19.13
CA GLU A 109 -6.38 13.97 -19.80
C GLU A 109 -6.32 12.42 -19.79
N GLN A 110 -5.68 11.83 -20.80
CA GLN A 110 -5.71 10.39 -21.06
C GLN A 110 -5.23 9.57 -19.87
N GLY A 111 -4.08 9.95 -19.29
CA GLY A 111 -3.51 9.26 -18.13
C GLY A 111 -4.45 9.28 -16.93
N LEU A 112 -5.07 10.42 -16.63
CA LEU A 112 -6.04 10.54 -15.54
C LEU A 112 -7.26 9.62 -15.75
N PHE A 113 -7.84 9.62 -16.95
CA PHE A 113 -8.99 8.76 -17.26
C PHE A 113 -8.63 7.27 -17.18
N LEU A 114 -7.45 6.88 -17.68
CA LEU A 114 -6.97 5.50 -17.58
C LEU A 114 -6.82 5.03 -16.14
N LEU A 115 -6.27 5.88 -15.26
CA LEU A 115 -6.14 5.57 -13.84
C LEU A 115 -7.51 5.45 -13.15
N HIS A 116 -8.49 6.29 -13.54
CA HIS A 116 -9.86 6.16 -13.05
C HIS A 116 -10.53 4.86 -13.53
N ILE A 117 -10.36 4.49 -14.80
CA ILE A 117 -10.88 3.22 -15.33
C ILE A 117 -10.31 2.05 -14.52
N LEU A 118 -8.98 1.98 -14.34
CA LEU A 118 -8.36 0.92 -13.55
C LEU A 118 -8.86 0.90 -12.11
N ARG A 119 -8.87 2.05 -11.44
CA ARG A 119 -9.40 2.18 -10.07
C ARG A 119 -10.82 1.63 -9.97
N ASN A 120 -11.72 2.07 -10.85
CA ASN A 120 -13.13 1.68 -10.83
C ASN A 120 -13.29 0.18 -11.05
N VAL A 121 -12.59 -0.35 -12.04
CA VAL A 121 -12.59 -1.77 -12.39
C VAL A 121 -12.09 -2.63 -11.23
N THR A 122 -11.04 -2.20 -10.54
CA THR A 122 -10.51 -2.91 -9.35
C THR A 122 -11.37 -2.74 -8.10
N ALA A 123 -12.53 -2.06 -8.17
CA ALA A 123 -13.56 -2.20 -7.15
C ALA A 123 -14.24 -3.58 -7.19
N ASN A 124 -14.10 -4.33 -8.29
CA ASN A 124 -14.50 -5.73 -8.37
C ASN A 124 -13.34 -6.63 -7.89
N ASP A 125 -13.64 -7.43 -6.87
CA ASP A 125 -12.76 -8.40 -6.24
C ASP A 125 -12.22 -9.47 -7.20
N GLU A 126 -13.05 -9.96 -8.12
CA GLU A 126 -12.65 -10.93 -9.14
C GLU A 126 -11.67 -10.31 -10.13
N ALA A 127 -11.84 -9.02 -10.44
CA ALA A 127 -10.93 -8.28 -11.30
C ALA A 127 -9.55 -8.14 -10.66
N VAL A 128 -9.49 -7.86 -9.34
CA VAL A 128 -8.22 -7.80 -8.59
C VAL A 128 -7.51 -9.15 -8.59
N GLU A 129 -8.23 -10.24 -8.26
CA GLU A 129 -7.66 -11.58 -8.25
C GLU A 129 -7.14 -11.98 -9.62
N PHE A 130 -7.91 -11.70 -10.67
CA PHE A 130 -7.50 -11.95 -12.04
C PHE A 130 -6.22 -11.19 -12.40
N LEU A 131 -6.17 -9.88 -12.12
CA LEU A 131 -5.04 -9.02 -12.45
C LEU A 131 -3.76 -9.48 -11.75
N LEU A 132 -3.83 -9.81 -10.46
CA LEU A 132 -2.70 -10.32 -9.70
C LEU A 132 -2.23 -11.70 -10.19
N ARG A 133 -3.15 -12.59 -10.61
CA ARG A 133 -2.75 -13.92 -11.10
C ARG A 133 -2.22 -13.93 -12.53
N ARG A 134 -2.76 -13.09 -13.41
CA ARG A 134 -2.49 -13.16 -14.86
C ARG A 134 -1.61 -12.03 -15.38
N ARG A 135 -1.59 -10.88 -14.69
CA ARG A 135 -0.97 -9.63 -15.17
C ARG A 135 -0.02 -8.99 -14.17
N MET A 136 0.47 -9.74 -13.18
CA MET A 136 1.40 -9.22 -12.17
C MET A 136 2.64 -8.55 -12.78
N LYS A 137 3.21 -9.11 -13.84
CA LYS A 137 4.36 -8.50 -14.54
C LYS A 137 4.02 -7.13 -15.12
N THR A 138 2.81 -6.96 -15.65
CA THR A 138 2.33 -5.68 -16.17
C THR A 138 2.08 -4.71 -15.02
N LEU A 139 1.40 -5.14 -13.95
CA LEU A 139 1.18 -4.33 -12.76
C LEU A 139 2.49 -3.84 -12.14
N ASN A 140 3.50 -4.71 -12.04
CA ASN A 140 4.83 -4.36 -11.55
C ASN A 140 5.47 -3.22 -12.36
N LYS A 141 5.38 -3.28 -13.70
CA LYS A 141 5.84 -2.18 -14.56
C LYS A 141 5.02 -0.91 -14.39
N LEU A 142 3.73 -1.02 -14.06
CA LEU A 142 2.90 0.14 -13.75
C LEU A 142 3.31 0.79 -12.43
N MET A 143 3.82 0.04 -11.45
CA MET A 143 4.32 0.61 -10.18
C MET A 143 5.48 1.59 -10.39
N ASP A 144 6.30 1.37 -11.42
CA ASP A 144 7.37 2.30 -11.81
C ASP A 144 6.84 3.66 -12.32
N LEU A 145 5.55 3.76 -12.66
CA LEU A 145 4.95 5.03 -13.06
C LEU A 145 4.86 6.03 -11.92
N LEU A 146 4.76 5.57 -10.66
CA LEU A 146 4.42 6.41 -9.52
C LEU A 146 5.32 7.65 -9.39
N ARG A 147 6.62 7.51 -9.71
CA ARG A 147 7.59 8.63 -9.70
C ARG A 147 7.40 9.67 -10.79
N TYR A 148 6.72 9.31 -11.87
CA TYR A 148 6.45 10.18 -13.02
C TYR A 148 5.02 10.73 -13.02
N LEU A 149 4.21 10.37 -12.01
CA LEU A 149 2.83 10.84 -11.93
C LEU A 149 2.77 12.26 -11.34
N PRO A 150 2.08 13.21 -12.01
CA PRO A 150 1.79 14.49 -11.40
C PRO A 150 0.82 14.32 -10.21
N PRO A 151 0.74 15.30 -9.29
CA PRO A 151 -0.07 15.19 -8.07
C PRO A 151 -1.53 14.77 -8.30
N LEU A 152 -2.15 15.23 -9.39
CA LEU A 152 -3.53 14.88 -9.75
C LEU A 152 -3.73 13.39 -10.11
N CYS A 153 -2.68 12.71 -10.57
CA CYS A 153 -2.69 11.29 -10.92
C CYS A 153 -2.26 10.38 -9.76
N GLN A 154 -1.57 10.91 -8.75
CA GLN A 154 -1.06 10.09 -7.63
C GLN A 154 -2.20 9.44 -6.83
N ALA A 155 -3.25 10.20 -6.49
CA ALA A 155 -4.36 9.67 -5.69
C ALA A 155 -5.11 8.50 -6.37
N PRO A 156 -5.57 8.58 -7.64
CA PRO A 156 -6.23 7.45 -8.28
C PRO A 156 -5.29 6.24 -8.47
N PHE A 157 -3.99 6.47 -8.70
CA PHE A 157 -2.99 5.39 -8.76
C PHE A 157 -2.79 4.71 -7.41
N LEU A 158 -2.66 5.47 -6.33
CA LEU A 158 -2.49 4.92 -4.98
C LEU A 158 -3.78 4.24 -4.49
N LEU A 159 -4.95 4.68 -4.91
CA LEU A 159 -6.21 3.96 -4.65
C LEU A 159 -6.26 2.61 -5.37
N LEU A 160 -5.73 2.52 -6.60
CA LEU A 160 -5.54 1.23 -7.27
C LEU A 160 -4.59 0.34 -6.44
N ALA A 161 -3.42 0.86 -6.04
CA ALA A 161 -2.46 0.13 -5.21
C ALA A 161 -3.09 -0.36 -3.89
N LEU A 162 -3.87 0.50 -3.22
CA LEU A 162 -4.58 0.17 -2.00
C LEU A 162 -5.58 -0.96 -2.23
N ARG A 163 -6.34 -0.93 -3.34
CA ARG A 163 -7.28 -2.01 -3.68
C ARG A 163 -6.58 -3.34 -3.87
N LEU A 164 -5.40 -3.35 -4.49
CA LEU A 164 -4.58 -4.56 -4.61
C LEU A 164 -4.10 -5.04 -3.22
N ALA A 165 -3.66 -4.11 -2.37
CA ALA A 165 -3.15 -4.38 -1.03
C ALA A 165 -4.22 -4.73 0.01
N CYS A 166 -5.50 -4.47 -0.21
CA CYS A 166 -6.56 -4.86 0.72
C CYS A 166 -6.94 -6.36 0.62
N ARG A 167 -6.35 -7.10 -0.32
CA ARG A 167 -6.65 -8.52 -0.54
C ARG A 167 -5.59 -9.38 0.13
N GLU A 168 -5.72 -9.53 1.45
CA GLU A 168 -4.80 -10.27 2.31
C GLU A 168 -4.43 -11.67 1.76
N GLN A 169 -5.43 -12.42 1.29
CA GLN A 169 -5.23 -13.75 0.71
C GLN A 169 -4.40 -13.76 -0.58
N LEU A 170 -4.18 -12.60 -1.20
CA LEU A 170 -3.40 -12.43 -2.43
C LEU A 170 -2.04 -11.77 -2.17
N HIS A 171 -1.69 -11.45 -0.92
CA HIS A 171 -0.39 -10.86 -0.59
C HIS A 171 0.81 -11.69 -1.07
N PRO A 172 0.81 -13.03 -1.05
CA PRO A 172 1.90 -13.81 -1.62
C PRO A 172 2.10 -13.60 -3.14
N LEU A 173 1.06 -13.22 -3.88
CA LEU A 173 1.17 -12.87 -5.30
C LEU A 173 1.67 -11.44 -5.51
N LEU A 174 1.19 -10.52 -4.65
CA LEU A 174 1.56 -9.11 -4.68
C LEU A 174 3.01 -8.87 -4.20
N LEU A 175 3.45 -9.70 -3.27
CA LEU A 175 4.74 -9.70 -2.62
C LEU A 175 5.43 -11.07 -2.81
N PRO A 176 5.86 -11.41 -4.04
CA PRO A 176 6.36 -12.73 -4.39
C PRO A 176 7.81 -12.91 -3.94
N VAL A 177 8.04 -12.96 -2.62
CA VAL A 177 9.38 -13.05 -2.03
C VAL A 177 9.55 -14.34 -1.26
N ASP A 178 10.71 -14.96 -1.46
CA ASP A 178 11.24 -15.99 -0.58
C ASP A 178 11.98 -15.32 0.59
N HIS A 179 11.39 -15.37 1.78
CA HIS A 179 11.97 -14.76 2.98
C HIS A 179 13.36 -15.32 3.32
N ASN A 180 13.67 -16.57 2.97
CA ASN A 180 15.00 -17.13 3.20
C ASN A 180 16.06 -16.46 2.33
N GLN A 181 15.73 -16.19 1.06
CA GLN A 181 16.62 -15.47 0.15
C GLN A 181 16.81 -14.03 0.61
N LEU A 182 15.74 -13.38 1.09
CA LEU A 182 15.87 -12.02 1.58
C LEU A 182 16.69 -11.93 2.87
N GLN A 183 16.50 -12.87 3.79
CA GLN A 183 17.32 -12.99 4.99
C GLN A 183 18.81 -13.13 4.64
N GLN A 184 19.14 -13.99 3.67
CA GLN A 184 20.51 -14.14 3.19
C GLN A 184 21.07 -12.84 2.61
N LYS A 185 20.28 -12.11 1.80
CA LYS A 185 20.68 -10.81 1.24
C LYS A 185 20.97 -9.78 2.34
N VAL A 186 20.08 -9.67 3.33
CA VAL A 186 20.27 -8.76 4.48
C VAL A 186 21.52 -9.15 5.28
N GLN A 187 21.73 -10.44 5.54
CA GLN A 187 22.92 -10.91 6.27
C GLN A 187 24.22 -10.66 5.50
N GLN A 188 24.22 -10.87 4.17
CA GLN A 188 25.36 -10.55 3.31
C GLN A 188 25.67 -9.05 3.35
N GLN A 189 24.66 -8.20 3.27
CA GLN A 189 24.85 -6.74 3.32
C GLN A 189 25.42 -6.28 4.66
N TYR A 190 24.92 -6.82 5.79
CA TYR A 190 25.51 -6.53 7.10
C TYR A 190 26.97 -6.98 7.22
N THR A 191 27.28 -8.17 6.70
CA THR A 191 28.66 -8.69 6.70
C THR A 191 29.56 -7.81 5.83
N GLN A 192 29.07 -7.35 4.68
CA GLN A 192 29.79 -6.43 3.81
C GLN A 192 29.97 -5.06 4.45
N GLN A 193 28.96 -4.48 5.11
CA GLN A 193 29.11 -3.20 5.81
C GLN A 193 30.13 -3.28 6.96
N GLN A 194 30.22 -4.41 7.66
CA GLN A 194 31.27 -4.62 8.67
C GLN A 194 32.66 -4.77 8.06
N GLN A 195 32.76 -5.29 6.83
CA GLN A 195 34.03 -5.48 6.11
C GLN A 195 34.45 -4.27 5.25
N GLN A 196 33.50 -3.43 4.81
CA GLN A 196 33.71 -2.30 3.88
C GLN A 196 33.93 -0.94 4.56
N GLN A 197 34.61 -0.90 5.70
CA GLN A 197 35.31 0.35 6.09
C GLN A 197 36.46 0.72 5.11
N GLN A 198 36.68 -0.02 4.01
CA GLN A 198 37.77 0.29 3.07
C GLN A 198 37.47 0.32 1.56
N GLN A 199 36.34 -0.16 1.01
CA GLN A 199 36.11 -0.02 -0.45
C GLN A 199 34.62 0.15 -0.79
N GLN A 200 34.27 1.33 -1.32
CA GLN A 200 32.98 1.63 -1.95
C GLN A 200 32.93 0.93 -3.32
N GLY A 201 32.21 -0.19 -3.40
CA GLY A 201 31.82 -0.80 -4.66
C GLY A 201 30.33 -0.56 -4.90
N GLU A 202 29.98 0.12 -6.00
CA GLU A 202 28.61 0.24 -6.50
C GLU A 202 28.05 -1.16 -6.78
N GLN A 203 27.22 -1.68 -5.88
CA GLN A 203 26.38 -2.83 -6.18
C GLN A 203 25.19 -2.34 -7.01
N GLN A 204 25.19 -2.67 -8.30
CA GLN A 204 24.00 -2.49 -9.13
C GLN A 204 22.88 -3.39 -8.59
N PRO A 205 21.66 -2.85 -8.39
CA PRO A 205 20.50 -3.65 -7.99
C PRO A 205 20.22 -4.71 -9.06
N SER A 206 20.00 -5.95 -8.62
CA SER A 206 19.63 -7.05 -9.53
C SER A 206 18.31 -6.70 -10.23
N PRO A 207 18.19 -6.87 -11.56
CA PRO A 207 17.06 -6.37 -12.34
C PRO A 207 15.72 -7.07 -12.07
N ASP A 208 15.72 -8.25 -11.44
CA ASP A 208 14.52 -8.96 -11.00
C ASP A 208 14.11 -8.52 -9.58
N GLU A 209 13.76 -7.25 -9.41
CA GLU A 209 13.23 -6.77 -8.13
C GLU A 209 11.80 -7.30 -7.92
N ASP A 210 11.71 -8.37 -7.13
CA ASP A 210 10.47 -8.81 -6.50
C ASP A 210 9.92 -7.68 -5.58
N CYS A 211 8.60 -7.53 -5.51
CA CYS A 211 7.87 -6.50 -4.74
C CYS A 211 7.97 -5.04 -5.24
N ARG A 212 7.87 -4.80 -6.56
CA ARG A 212 7.85 -3.44 -7.16
C ARG A 212 6.86 -2.48 -6.49
N LEU A 213 5.65 -2.93 -6.12
CA LEU A 213 4.69 -2.09 -5.41
C LEU A 213 5.29 -1.57 -4.09
N LEU A 214 5.87 -2.46 -3.30
CA LEU A 214 6.44 -2.10 -2.01
C LEU A 214 7.59 -1.11 -2.16
N LEU A 215 8.53 -1.40 -3.07
CA LEU A 215 9.65 -0.51 -3.37
C LEU A 215 9.17 0.86 -3.87
N ALA A 216 8.15 0.90 -4.73
CA ALA A 216 7.57 2.15 -5.21
C ALA A 216 6.96 2.97 -4.08
N LEU A 217 6.19 2.34 -3.17
CA LEU A 217 5.62 3.00 -1.98
C LEU A 217 6.70 3.52 -1.03
N CYS A 218 7.73 2.71 -0.77
CA CYS A 218 8.85 3.12 0.07
C CYS A 218 9.61 4.30 -0.53
N CYS A 219 9.95 4.25 -1.83
CA CYS A 219 10.63 5.36 -2.52
C CYS A 219 9.76 6.63 -2.59
N PHE A 220 8.44 6.49 -2.61
CA PHE A 220 7.47 7.59 -2.62
C PHE A 220 7.36 8.31 -1.27
N LEU A 221 7.55 7.58 -0.17
CA LEU A 221 7.52 8.13 1.19
C LEU A 221 8.89 8.60 1.68
N TYR A 222 9.96 7.91 1.29
CA TYR A 222 11.30 8.19 1.77
C TYR A 222 11.91 9.44 1.11
N PRO A 223 12.63 10.30 1.87
CA PRO A 223 13.35 11.45 1.32
C PRO A 223 14.31 11.08 0.21
N LYS A 224 14.27 11.83 -0.89
CA LYS A 224 15.23 11.70 -2.00
C LYS A 224 16.69 11.90 -1.52
N PRO A 225 17.68 11.31 -2.19
CA PRO A 225 19.09 11.54 -1.89
C PRO A 225 19.42 13.05 -1.87
N ASP A 226 20.34 13.43 -0.99
CA ASP A 226 20.86 14.80 -0.86
C ASP A 226 19.82 15.88 -0.50
N SER A 227 18.60 15.49 -0.12
CA SER A 227 17.57 16.43 0.31
C SER A 227 17.79 16.91 1.75
N VAL A 228 17.28 18.11 2.07
CA VAL A 228 17.31 18.66 3.43
C VAL A 228 16.47 17.79 4.37
N GLU A 229 15.35 17.28 3.89
CA GLU A 229 14.48 16.35 4.62
C GLU A 229 15.22 15.05 4.95
N ARG A 230 16.08 14.54 4.05
CA ARG A 230 16.89 13.36 4.30
C ARG A 230 17.95 13.61 5.37
N ALA A 231 18.63 14.76 5.32
CA ALA A 231 19.58 15.15 6.35
C ALA A 231 18.88 15.29 7.72
N LYS A 232 17.74 15.99 7.75
CA LYS A 232 16.90 16.14 8.95
C LYS A 232 16.49 14.78 9.54
N ALA A 233 15.93 13.89 8.71
CA ALA A 233 15.53 12.56 9.13
C ALA A 233 16.72 11.80 9.71
N ARG A 234 17.88 11.83 9.04
CA ARG A 234 19.09 11.14 9.51
C ARG A 234 19.58 11.65 10.87
N ASP A 235 19.59 12.97 11.07
CA ASP A 235 20.03 13.57 12.33
C ASP A 235 19.07 13.22 13.49
N GLU A 236 17.76 13.28 13.25
CA GLU A 236 16.75 12.90 14.23
C GLU A 236 16.80 11.41 14.57
N LEU A 237 16.97 10.53 13.56
CA LEU A 237 17.12 9.09 13.78
C LEU A 237 18.39 8.75 14.54
N ALA A 238 19.51 9.43 14.24
CA ALA A 238 20.75 9.24 14.97
C ALA A 238 20.63 9.67 16.44
N ALA A 239 19.89 10.75 16.71
CA ALA A 239 19.60 11.21 18.07
C ALA A 239 18.71 10.21 18.83
N GLN A 240 17.63 9.71 18.20
CA GLN A 240 16.77 8.67 18.77
C GLN A 240 17.57 7.40 19.10
N ASP A 241 18.40 6.95 18.16
CA ASP A 241 19.23 5.76 18.33
C ASP A 241 20.22 5.90 19.49
N ALA A 242 20.86 7.07 19.61
CA ALA A 242 21.77 7.35 20.71
C ALA A 242 21.06 7.36 22.07
N GLU A 243 19.81 7.83 22.12
CA GLU A 243 19.01 7.85 23.35
C GLU A 243 18.52 6.46 23.75
N GLU A 244 18.02 5.67 22.79
CA GLU A 244 17.68 4.26 23.03
C GLU A 244 18.88 3.45 23.54
N ASP A 245 20.08 3.71 23.02
CA ASP A 245 21.29 3.00 23.45
C ASP A 245 21.73 3.40 24.86
N LYS A 246 21.56 4.67 25.26
CA LYS A 246 21.76 5.08 26.66
C LYS A 246 20.76 4.40 27.60
N GLN A 247 19.48 4.37 27.24
CA GLN A 247 18.44 3.72 28.05
C GLN A 247 18.75 2.24 28.25
N ARG A 248 19.14 1.53 27.17
CA ARG A 248 19.56 0.13 27.25
C ARG A 248 20.79 -0.09 28.13
N GLN A 249 21.78 0.80 28.07
CA GLN A 249 22.96 0.72 28.95
C GLN A 249 22.58 0.91 30.42
N GLN A 250 21.65 1.81 30.73
CA GLN A 250 21.15 2.01 32.09
C GLN A 250 20.39 0.79 32.60
N GLU A 251 19.51 0.20 31.78
CA GLU A 251 18.79 -1.03 32.14
C GLU A 251 19.73 -2.22 32.36
N GLN A 252 20.75 -2.37 31.52
CA GLN A 252 21.76 -3.42 31.70
C GLN A 252 22.55 -3.24 33.00
N GLN A 253 22.98 -2.02 33.32
CA GLN A 253 23.67 -1.74 34.59
C GLN A 253 22.79 -2.02 35.80
N GLN A 254 21.48 -1.71 35.74
CA GLN A 254 20.54 -2.04 36.82
C GLN A 254 20.34 -3.56 36.96
N LYS A 255 20.23 -4.29 35.85
CA LYS A 255 20.11 -5.76 35.85
C LYS A 255 21.39 -6.44 36.37
N GLU A 256 22.57 -5.95 35.99
CA GLU A 256 23.85 -6.46 36.50
C GLU A 256 24.02 -6.21 38.01
N GLN A 257 23.45 -5.13 38.54
CA GLN A 257 23.43 -4.87 39.99
C GLN A 257 22.40 -5.73 40.75
N GLN A 258 21.31 -6.15 40.09
CA GLN A 258 20.27 -6.99 40.70
C GLN A 258 20.50 -8.51 40.54
N GLN A 259 21.29 -8.95 39.54
CA GLN A 259 21.61 -10.36 39.31
C GLN A 259 23.13 -10.57 39.34
N GLY A 260 23.68 -10.64 40.56
CA GLY A 260 24.97 -11.26 40.79
C GLY A 260 24.89 -12.76 40.47
N GLN A 261 25.62 -13.19 39.44
CA GLN A 261 25.92 -14.58 39.05
C GLN A 261 24.73 -15.46 38.65
N GLU A 262 24.31 -15.43 37.37
CA GLU A 262 23.95 -16.68 36.65
C GLU A 262 23.83 -16.59 35.12
N GLN A 263 23.80 -15.42 34.48
CA GLN A 263 23.54 -15.33 33.02
C GLN A 263 24.69 -14.79 32.16
N LYS A 264 25.87 -15.42 32.23
CA LYS A 264 26.95 -15.20 31.24
C LYS A 264 27.07 -16.27 30.15
N GLN A 265 26.19 -17.29 30.11
CA GLN A 265 26.33 -18.42 29.19
C GLN A 265 25.34 -18.49 28.00
N GLN A 266 24.41 -17.53 27.84
CA GLN A 266 23.49 -17.53 26.69
C GLN A 266 23.82 -16.52 25.57
N GLN A 267 24.89 -15.73 25.71
CA GLN A 267 25.21 -14.68 24.72
C GLN A 267 25.96 -15.16 23.46
N GLN A 268 26.16 -16.47 23.25
CA GLN A 268 27.04 -16.99 22.18
C GLN A 268 26.38 -17.86 21.10
N GLN A 269 25.04 -17.86 20.93
CA GLN A 269 24.40 -18.66 19.88
C GLN A 269 23.33 -17.92 19.05
N GLN A 270 23.61 -16.70 18.60
CA GLN A 270 22.86 -16.13 17.47
C GLN A 270 23.81 -15.74 16.36
N THR A 271 24.17 -16.71 15.52
CA THR A 271 24.77 -16.53 14.19
C THR A 271 23.76 -16.00 13.15
N GLY A 272 22.76 -15.24 13.60
CA GLY A 272 21.67 -14.70 12.78
C GLY A 272 21.56 -13.18 12.93
N VAL A 273 20.93 -12.53 11.95
CA VAL A 273 20.57 -11.11 12.00
C VAL A 273 19.65 -10.89 13.21
N THR A 274 20.01 -10.00 14.13
CA THR A 274 19.15 -9.67 15.27
C THR A 274 17.88 -8.95 14.78
N GLU A 275 16.76 -9.08 15.48
CA GLU A 275 15.52 -8.34 15.12
C GLU A 275 15.75 -6.83 15.02
N ARG A 276 16.61 -6.27 15.87
CA ARG A 276 17.02 -4.86 15.77
C ARG A 276 17.74 -4.54 14.45
N GLN A 277 18.70 -5.37 14.04
CA GLN A 277 19.38 -5.21 12.75
C GLN A 277 18.41 -5.39 11.59
N ARG A 278 17.48 -6.34 11.71
CA ARG A 278 16.45 -6.56 10.71
C ARG A 278 15.56 -5.34 10.52
N LEU A 279 15.08 -4.74 11.61
CA LEU A 279 14.22 -3.55 11.55
C LEU A 279 14.94 -2.30 11.02
N ARG A 280 16.21 -2.11 11.40
CA ARG A 280 17.03 -0.95 11.00
C ARG A 280 17.65 -1.07 9.61
N PHE A 281 17.35 -2.15 8.90
CA PHE A 281 17.75 -2.31 7.53
C PHE A 281 17.01 -1.29 6.65
N LEU A 282 17.75 -0.60 5.77
CA LEU A 282 17.17 0.18 4.68
C LEU A 282 17.50 -0.51 3.35
N HIS A 283 16.46 -0.79 2.56
CA HIS A 283 16.65 -1.47 1.28
C HIS A 283 17.49 -0.60 0.31
N PRO A 284 18.54 -1.14 -0.34
CA PRO A 284 19.44 -0.37 -1.21
C PRO A 284 18.73 0.43 -2.31
N THR A 285 17.71 -0.17 -2.94
CA THR A 285 16.90 0.54 -3.94
C THR A 285 16.16 1.73 -3.35
N VAL A 286 15.67 1.64 -2.10
CA VAL A 286 15.03 2.79 -1.46
C VAL A 286 16.05 3.86 -1.13
N ASP A 287 17.22 3.46 -0.61
CA ASP A 287 18.32 4.37 -0.29
C ASP A 287 18.79 5.15 -1.54
N ALA A 288 18.97 4.47 -2.66
CA ALA A 288 19.49 5.04 -3.90
C ALA A 288 18.43 5.73 -4.78
N CYS A 289 17.20 5.20 -4.82
CA CYS A 289 16.18 5.58 -5.80
C CYS A 289 14.95 6.26 -5.18
N SER A 290 14.99 6.66 -3.92
CA SER A 290 13.90 7.44 -3.31
C SER A 290 13.69 8.78 -4.00
N TYR A 291 12.44 9.23 -4.05
CA TYR A 291 12.03 10.47 -4.70
C TYR A 291 10.96 11.22 -3.91
N GLY A 292 10.64 10.74 -2.70
CA GLY A 292 9.72 11.37 -1.77
C GLY A 292 10.39 12.42 -0.86
N PRO A 293 9.65 12.86 0.18
CA PRO A 293 8.22 12.61 0.36
C PRO A 293 7.39 13.36 -0.69
N ALA A 294 6.27 12.79 -1.14
CA ALA A 294 5.40 13.46 -2.09
C ALA A 294 4.78 14.74 -1.51
N ALA A 295 4.62 15.79 -2.32
CA ALA A 295 4.11 17.08 -1.85
C ALA A 295 2.67 17.02 -1.30
N SER A 296 1.82 16.15 -1.85
CA SER A 296 0.42 16.01 -1.45
C SER A 296 0.28 15.16 -0.19
N SER A 297 -0.22 15.73 0.91
CA SER A 297 -0.50 14.99 2.15
C SER A 297 -1.50 13.85 1.92
N LYS A 298 -2.53 14.07 1.09
CA LYS A 298 -3.48 13.03 0.70
C LYS A 298 -2.79 11.85 0.02
N ALA A 299 -1.83 12.10 -0.87
CA ALA A 299 -1.09 11.05 -1.53
C ALA A 299 -0.18 10.30 -0.54
N ARG A 300 0.53 11.01 0.35
CA ARG A 300 1.31 10.37 1.41
C ARG A 300 0.44 9.49 2.33
N SER A 301 -0.72 10.01 2.74
CA SER A 301 -1.69 9.27 3.56
C SER A 301 -2.16 7.99 2.88
N LEU A 302 -2.49 8.04 1.57
CA LEU A 302 -2.87 6.86 0.80
C LEU A 302 -1.71 5.84 0.66
N ALA A 303 -0.47 6.31 0.50
CA ALA A 303 0.69 5.41 0.44
C ALA A 303 0.93 4.71 1.80
N VAL A 304 0.76 5.42 2.92
CA VAL A 304 0.79 4.84 4.27
C VAL A 304 -0.37 3.84 4.46
N GLU A 305 -1.58 4.15 3.98
CA GLU A 305 -2.70 3.20 4.00
C GLU A 305 -2.43 1.95 3.16
N CYS A 306 -1.72 2.05 2.03
CA CYS A 306 -1.30 0.88 1.26
C CYS A 306 -0.37 -0.02 2.08
N LEU A 307 0.61 0.56 2.79
CA LEU A 307 1.50 -0.19 3.68
C LEU A 307 0.74 -0.81 4.85
N ALA A 308 -0.23 -0.09 5.43
CA ALA A 308 -1.10 -0.62 6.49
C ALA A 308 -1.94 -1.82 5.99
N ALA A 309 -2.49 -1.74 4.78
CA ALA A 309 -3.24 -2.82 4.17
C ALA A 309 -2.36 -4.06 3.94
N LEU A 310 -1.11 -3.89 3.49
CA LEU A 310 -0.16 -4.99 3.39
C LEU A 310 0.17 -5.60 4.78
N ALA A 311 0.22 -4.77 5.82
CA ALA A 311 0.53 -5.20 7.18
C ALA A 311 -0.61 -5.96 7.89
N THR A 312 -1.80 -6.11 7.30
CA THR A 312 -2.89 -6.89 7.94
C THR A 312 -2.55 -8.37 8.04
N SER A 313 -1.80 -8.89 7.05
CA SER A 313 -1.42 -10.30 6.99
C SER A 313 -0.05 -10.58 7.61
N PRO A 314 0.17 -11.78 8.19
CA PRO A 314 1.50 -12.22 8.63
C PRO A 314 2.56 -12.19 7.52
N HIS A 315 2.22 -12.69 6.32
CA HIS A 315 3.11 -12.70 5.14
C HIS A 315 3.57 -11.28 4.77
N GLY A 316 2.62 -10.35 4.78
CA GLY A 316 2.85 -8.95 4.51
C GLY A 316 3.75 -8.31 5.55
N ARG A 317 3.43 -8.39 6.86
CA ARG A 317 4.30 -7.87 7.93
C ARG A 317 5.72 -8.40 7.85
N GLU A 318 5.86 -9.70 7.65
CA GLU A 318 7.16 -10.35 7.51
C GLU A 318 7.95 -9.77 6.33
N THR A 319 7.30 -9.60 5.18
CA THR A 319 7.90 -8.98 4.00
C THR A 319 8.26 -7.51 4.24
N LEU A 320 7.38 -6.73 4.88
CA LEU A 320 7.62 -5.32 5.20
C LEU A 320 8.85 -5.13 6.11
N ARG A 321 8.99 -5.95 7.16
CA ARG A 321 10.19 -5.96 8.02
C ARG A 321 11.45 -6.20 7.21
N TRP A 322 11.40 -7.23 6.37
CA TRP A 322 12.52 -7.69 5.57
C TRP A 322 12.96 -6.68 4.48
N PHE A 323 12.02 -5.88 3.97
CA PHE A 323 12.30 -4.78 3.03
C PHE A 323 12.68 -3.47 3.73
N GLY A 324 12.82 -3.44 5.05
CA GLY A 324 13.24 -2.23 5.75
C GLY A 324 12.19 -1.13 5.82
N VAL A 325 10.91 -1.51 5.74
CA VAL A 325 9.79 -0.55 5.75
C VAL A 325 9.72 0.20 7.07
N TYR A 326 10.10 -0.44 8.17
CA TYR A 326 10.22 0.21 9.48
C TYR A 326 11.12 1.44 9.42
N GLU A 327 12.30 1.33 8.83
CA GLU A 327 13.25 2.44 8.73
C GLU A 327 12.72 3.56 7.82
N VAL A 328 12.00 3.19 6.75
CA VAL A 328 11.31 4.16 5.89
C VAL A 328 10.24 4.93 6.66
N LEU A 329 9.44 4.24 7.46
CA LEU A 329 8.37 4.83 8.27
C LEU A 329 8.93 5.72 9.38
N ARG A 330 10.02 5.35 10.04
CA ARG A 330 10.69 6.21 11.04
C ARG A 330 11.20 7.50 10.41
N ALA A 331 11.86 7.42 9.27
CA ALA A 331 12.32 8.62 8.56
C ALA A 331 11.15 9.51 8.12
N ALA A 332 10.09 8.90 7.58
CA ALA A 332 8.87 9.61 7.21
C ALA A 332 8.22 10.29 8.42
N PHE A 333 8.17 9.64 9.58
CA PHE A 333 7.63 10.21 10.81
C PHE A 333 8.38 11.44 11.31
N CYS A 334 9.72 11.46 11.19
CA CYS A 334 10.58 12.58 11.60
C CYS A 334 10.34 13.86 10.77
N ILE A 335 9.97 13.70 9.51
CA ILE A 335 9.79 14.82 8.57
C ILE A 335 8.33 15.19 8.35
N GLU A 336 7.39 14.30 8.69
CA GLU A 336 5.96 14.53 8.50
C GLU A 336 5.44 15.57 9.48
N THR A 337 4.62 16.48 8.96
CA THR A 337 4.01 17.57 9.73
C THR A 337 2.52 17.33 9.99
N ASP A 338 1.90 16.43 9.24
CA ASP A 338 0.50 16.05 9.42
C ASP A 338 0.38 14.95 10.49
N GLU A 339 -0.14 15.33 11.66
CA GLU A 339 -0.32 14.40 12.80
C GLU A 339 -1.20 13.20 12.45
N ALA A 340 -2.21 13.36 11.58
CA ALA A 340 -3.05 12.23 11.17
C ALA A 340 -2.28 11.19 10.34
N ILE A 341 -1.22 11.60 9.65
CA ILE A 341 -0.32 10.67 8.95
C ILE A 341 0.65 10.03 9.95
N ARG A 342 1.15 10.81 10.92
CA ARG A 342 2.03 10.30 11.99
C ARG A 342 1.34 9.21 12.82
N ASP A 343 0.09 9.43 13.22
CA ASP A 343 -0.72 8.42 13.94
C ASP A 343 -0.84 7.10 13.15
N LYS A 344 -1.09 7.21 11.84
CA LYS A 344 -1.14 6.03 10.95
C LYS A 344 0.22 5.33 10.87
N ILE A 345 1.31 6.09 10.79
CA ILE A 345 2.68 5.54 10.78
C ILE A 345 2.95 4.78 12.09
N GLU A 346 2.63 5.37 13.25
CA GLU A 346 2.80 4.72 14.56
C GLU A 346 2.03 3.40 14.64
N GLY A 347 0.79 3.38 14.16
CA GLY A 347 -0.02 2.16 14.10
C GLY A 347 0.65 1.03 13.30
N ILE A 348 1.26 1.34 12.16
CA ILE A 348 2.00 0.34 11.36
C ILE A 348 3.31 -0.05 12.06
N VAL A 349 4.04 0.91 12.60
CA VAL A 349 5.30 0.65 13.31
C VAL A 349 5.07 -0.32 14.47
N HIS A 350 3.99 -0.16 15.23
CA HIS A 350 3.60 -1.11 16.27
C HIS A 350 3.50 -2.53 15.71
N LEU A 351 2.82 -2.73 14.57
CA LEU A 351 2.68 -4.05 13.94
C LEU A 351 4.00 -4.64 13.44
N LEU A 352 4.99 -3.80 13.09
CA LEU A 352 6.26 -4.27 12.55
C LEU A 352 7.29 -4.61 13.64
N VAL A 353 7.23 -3.95 14.80
CA VAL A 353 8.20 -4.13 15.89
C VAL A 353 7.99 -5.45 16.65
N PHE A 354 6.75 -5.93 16.76
CA PHE A 354 6.44 -7.17 17.45
C PHE A 354 6.48 -8.38 16.52
N SER A 355 6.99 -9.51 17.02
CA SER A 355 6.89 -10.82 16.38
C SER A 355 5.43 -11.27 16.25
N GLU A 356 5.18 -12.25 15.36
CA GLU A 356 3.83 -12.80 15.18
C GLU A 356 3.32 -13.46 16.47
N GLU A 357 4.20 -14.12 17.22
CA GLU A 357 3.87 -14.72 18.51
C GLU A 357 3.48 -13.68 19.57
N GLU A 358 4.21 -12.55 19.62
CA GLU A 358 3.92 -11.45 20.53
C GLU A 358 2.59 -10.77 20.20
N LEU A 359 2.32 -10.52 18.91
CA LEU A 359 1.04 -9.96 18.45
C LEU A 359 -0.13 -10.89 18.83
N LEU A 360 0.01 -12.20 18.60
CA LEU A 360 -1.01 -13.18 18.99
C LEU A 360 -1.26 -13.21 20.50
N GLU A 361 -0.22 -13.01 21.32
CA GLU A 361 -0.38 -12.96 22.78
C GLU A 361 -1.05 -11.65 23.22
N GLN A 362 -0.72 -10.51 22.60
CA GLN A 362 -1.42 -9.25 22.83
C GLN A 362 -2.92 -9.36 22.48
N ASP A 363 -3.25 -9.95 21.33
CA ASP A 363 -4.63 -10.18 20.91
C ASP A 363 -5.39 -11.05 21.92
N LYS A 364 -4.78 -12.14 22.40
CA LYS A 364 -5.37 -12.99 23.47
C LYS A 364 -5.59 -12.20 24.76
N GLN A 365 -4.67 -11.32 25.13
CA GLN A 365 -4.81 -10.50 26.35
C GLN A 365 -5.92 -9.46 26.21
N MET A 366 -6.10 -8.86 25.03
CA MET A 366 -7.20 -7.93 24.75
C MET A 366 -8.55 -8.64 24.82
N GLN A 367 -8.69 -9.80 24.19
CA GLN A 367 -9.92 -10.61 24.26
C GLN A 367 -10.28 -11.03 25.70
N LYS A 368 -9.28 -11.38 26.52
CA LYS A 368 -9.49 -11.69 27.94
C LYS A 368 -9.96 -10.49 28.77
N LYS A 369 -9.56 -9.27 28.41
CA LYS A 369 -9.97 -8.04 29.12
C LYS A 369 -11.39 -7.60 28.76
N GLU A 370 -11.83 -7.88 27.53
CA GLU A 370 -13.21 -7.59 27.09
C GLU A 370 -14.23 -8.59 27.66
N ILE A 371 -13.82 -9.84 27.93
CA ILE A 371 -14.64 -10.85 28.62
C ILE A 371 -14.47 -10.72 30.15
N LYS A 372 -14.76 -9.54 30.70
CA LYS A 372 -15.07 -9.41 32.14
C LYS A 372 -16.59 -9.28 32.24
N PRO A 373 -17.32 -10.35 32.62
CA PRO A 373 -18.77 -10.33 32.64
C PRO A 373 -19.26 -9.25 33.61
N LEU A 374 -20.16 -8.39 33.13
CA LEU A 374 -20.99 -7.51 33.93
C LEU A 374 -22.07 -8.35 34.63
N CYS A 375 -21.66 -9.33 35.45
CA CYS A 375 -22.53 -10.25 36.19
C CYS A 375 -22.14 -10.31 37.67
N ASP A 376 -21.74 -9.18 38.25
CA ASP A 376 -21.62 -9.00 39.71
C ASP A 376 -22.41 -7.75 40.14
N LEU A 377 -23.65 -7.63 39.69
CA LEU A 377 -24.62 -6.72 40.28
C LEU A 377 -25.90 -7.49 40.63
N ASP A 378 -26.18 -7.47 41.93
CA ASP A 378 -27.45 -7.70 42.62
C ASP A 378 -27.74 -9.12 43.17
N GLU A 379 -26.99 -9.51 44.23
CA GLU A 379 -27.49 -10.43 45.29
C GLU A 379 -27.63 -9.75 46.66
N ASP A 380 -27.72 -8.41 46.73
CA ASP A 380 -27.99 -7.68 47.98
C ASP A 380 -29.26 -6.82 47.88
N THR A 381 -30.42 -7.46 47.66
CA THR A 381 -31.72 -6.83 48.00
C THR A 381 -32.71 -7.89 48.47
N GLN A 382 -32.41 -8.50 49.61
CA GLN A 382 -33.35 -9.40 50.27
C GLN A 382 -33.30 -9.22 51.80
N ASP A 383 -33.52 -8.00 52.29
CA ASP A 383 -33.80 -7.78 53.71
C ASP A 383 -34.51 -6.44 53.97
N CYS A 384 -35.76 -6.29 53.52
CA CYS A 384 -36.63 -5.20 54.01
C CYS A 384 -38.13 -5.43 53.70
N ALA A 385 -38.71 -6.56 54.10
CA ALA A 385 -40.16 -6.74 54.03
C ALA A 385 -40.70 -7.70 55.11
N GLN A 386 -40.42 -7.43 56.39
CA GLN A 386 -41.07 -8.10 57.51
C GLN A 386 -41.06 -7.25 58.80
N ALA A 387 -41.70 -6.07 58.78
CA ALA A 387 -41.98 -5.33 60.02
C ALA A 387 -43.05 -4.23 59.82
N ALA A 388 -44.30 -4.58 59.50
CA ALA A 388 -45.41 -3.62 59.59
C ALA A 388 -46.80 -4.26 59.65
N LEU A 389 -47.02 -5.32 60.44
CA LEU A 389 -48.37 -5.80 60.75
C LEU A 389 -48.38 -6.47 62.14
N ALA A 390 -48.45 -5.66 63.21
CA ALA A 390 -49.11 -5.97 64.48
C ALA A 390 -48.76 -4.93 65.56
N SER A 391 -49.63 -3.95 65.79
CA SER A 391 -49.99 -3.51 67.15
C SER A 391 -51.12 -2.49 67.08
N SER A 392 -52.31 -3.01 67.29
CA SER A 392 -53.52 -2.31 67.70
C SER A 392 -53.42 -1.90 69.18
N SER A 393 -53.75 -0.65 69.52
CA SER A 393 -54.48 -0.28 70.75
C SER A 393 -54.81 1.23 70.77
N SER A 394 -56.09 1.51 70.49
CA SER A 394 -57.11 2.46 71.03
C SER A 394 -56.71 3.60 72.00
N PRO A 395 -57.57 4.62 72.26
CA PRO A 395 -59.01 4.52 72.61
C PRO A 395 -60.00 4.81 71.47
#